data_AF-A0A060C0J6-F1
#
_entry.id   AF-A0A060C0J6-F1
#
_cell.length_a   1.000
_cell.length_b   1.000
_cell.length_c   1.000
_cell.angle_alpha   90.00
_cell.angle_beta   90.00
_cell.angle_gamma   90.00
#
_symmetry.space_group_name_H-M   'P 1'
#
loop_
_entity.id
_entity.type
_entity.pdbx_description
1 polymer ?
#
loop_
_entity_poly.entity_id
_entity_poly.type
_entity_poly.pdbx_seq_one_letter_code
_entity_poly.pdbx_strand_id
1 'polypeptide(L)'
;GAAYLREMHDRYGDIVGMLAAYNAGPARYDDYLATGRALPAETRAYVATIAPMIDGGTLASGSVPVASPPPDWRDAPLFVALSTGSKIATAAQSVASPDGSAAAVPRQNPAPLDPQSGDLFVARASAGEPK
;
A
#
# COMPACT_ATOMS: atom_id res chain seq x y z
N GLY A 1 -3.78 9.18 3.66
CA GLY A 1 -4.34 7.82 3.71
C GLY A 1 -5.70 7.84 4.38
N ALA A 2 -5.87 7.22 5.54
CA ALA A 2 -7.17 7.19 6.24
C ALA A 2 -7.57 8.52 6.92
N ALA A 3 -6.61 9.32 7.41
CA ALA A 3 -6.90 10.59 8.08
C ALA A 3 -7.66 11.58 7.18
N TYR A 4 -7.30 11.65 5.90
CA TYR A 4 -7.98 12.53 4.94
C TYR A 4 -9.41 12.04 4.62
N LEU A 5 -9.63 10.72 4.57
CA LEU A 5 -10.98 10.16 4.45
C LEU A 5 -11.83 10.48 5.69
N ARG A 6 -11.23 10.39 6.89
CA ARG A 6 -11.90 10.78 8.12
C ARG A 6 -12.27 12.27 8.12
N GLU A 7 -11.35 13.13 7.68
CA GLU A 7 -11.61 14.56 7.50
C GLU A 7 -12.77 14.83 6.53
N MET A 8 -12.82 14.13 5.39
CA MET A 8 -13.92 14.27 4.42
C MET A 8 -15.24 13.76 5.01
N HIS A 9 -15.20 12.66 5.79
CA HIS A 9 -16.39 12.14 6.47
C HIS A 9 -16.94 13.14 7.49
N ASP A 10 -16.06 13.72 8.32
CA ASP A 10 -16.46 14.70 9.33
C ASP A 10 -16.97 16.01 8.69
N ARG A 11 -16.48 16.38 7.50
CA ARG A 11 -16.92 17.59 6.77
C ARG A 11 -18.27 17.42 6.07
N TYR A 12 -18.50 16.27 5.44
CA TYR A 12 -19.66 16.07 4.56
C TYR A 12 -20.74 15.15 5.14
N GLY A 13 -20.44 14.39 6.19
CA GLY A 13 -21.41 13.61 6.98
C GLY A 13 -22.03 12.38 6.28
N ASP A 14 -21.86 12.25 4.97
CA ASP A 14 -22.40 11.17 4.16
C ASP A 14 -21.29 10.48 3.34
N ILE A 15 -21.41 9.17 3.14
CA ILE A 15 -20.41 8.34 2.45
C ILE A 15 -20.26 8.76 0.99
N VAL A 16 -21.37 9.06 0.29
CA VAL A 16 -21.35 9.52 -1.09
C VAL A 16 -20.65 10.87 -1.20
N GLY A 17 -20.97 11.80 -0.29
CA GLY A 17 -20.33 13.11 -0.25
C GLY A 17 -18.83 13.05 0.07
N MET A 18 -18.46 12.25 1.06
CA MET A 18 -17.06 11.97 1.41
C MET A 18 -16.27 11.43 0.21
N LEU A 19 -16.78 10.40 -0.47
CA LEU A 19 -16.10 9.77 -1.61
C LEU A 19 -16.00 10.71 -2.82
N ALA A 20 -17.05 11.51 -3.06
CA ALA A 20 -17.03 12.51 -4.11
C ALA A 20 -15.97 13.58 -3.84
N ALA A 21 -15.92 14.14 -2.63
CA ALA A 21 -14.91 15.14 -2.25
C ALA A 21 -13.49 14.58 -2.21
N TYR A 22 -13.32 13.31 -1.83
CA TYR A 22 -12.01 12.64 -1.88
C TYR A 22 -11.47 12.55 -3.30
N ASN A 23 -12.30 12.18 -4.28
CA ASN A 23 -11.89 11.99 -5.67
C ASN A 23 -11.82 13.30 -6.46
N ALA A 24 -12.83 14.17 -6.33
CA ALA A 24 -12.92 15.43 -7.08
C ALA A 24 -12.23 16.61 -6.38
N GLY A 25 -11.93 16.49 -5.10
CA GLY A 25 -11.45 17.56 -4.22
C GLY A 25 -12.60 18.31 -3.52
N PRO A 26 -12.39 18.80 -2.29
CA PRO A 26 -13.43 19.47 -1.50
C PRO A 26 -13.96 20.72 -2.18
N ALA A 27 -13.09 21.59 -2.72
CA ALA A 27 -13.52 22.81 -3.40
C ALA A 27 -14.47 22.55 -4.59
N ARG A 28 -14.26 21.45 -5.34
CA ARG A 28 -15.14 21.08 -6.46
C ARG A 28 -16.46 20.50 -5.97
N TYR A 29 -16.42 19.72 -4.90
CA TYR A 29 -17.63 19.18 -4.29
C TYR A 29 -18.47 20.29 -3.65
N ASP A 30 -17.84 21.28 -3.03
CA ASP A 30 -18.49 22.48 -2.49
C ASP A 30 -19.13 23.31 -3.62
N ASP A 31 -18.43 23.49 -4.74
CA ASP A 31 -18.99 24.14 -5.95
C ASP A 31 -20.21 23.38 -6.50
N TYR A 32 -20.17 22.04 -6.49
CA TYR A 32 -21.32 21.21 -6.85
C TYR A 32 -22.50 21.45 -5.91
N LEU A 33 -22.28 21.53 -4.60
CA LEU A 33 -23.33 21.81 -3.62
C LEU A 33 -23.90 23.24 -3.77
N ALA A 34 -23.04 24.21 -4.10
CA ALA A 34 -23.42 25.62 -4.22
C ALA A 34 -24.13 25.94 -5.55
N THR A 35 -23.68 25.35 -6.65
CA THR A 35 -24.13 25.69 -8.01
C THR A 35 -25.01 24.63 -8.66
N GLY A 36 -25.01 23.40 -8.14
CA GLY A 36 -25.64 22.24 -8.75
C GLY A 36 -24.91 21.72 -10.00
N ARG A 37 -23.73 22.27 -10.34
CA ARG A 37 -22.96 21.84 -11.52
C ARG A 37 -22.53 20.39 -11.38
N ALA A 38 -22.95 19.55 -12.33
CA ALA A 38 -22.69 18.12 -12.29
C ALA A 38 -21.19 17.78 -12.11
N LEU A 39 -20.92 16.84 -11.21
CA LEU A 39 -19.59 16.29 -11.01
C LEU A 39 -19.07 15.57 -12.27
N PRO A 40 -17.73 15.50 -12.46
CA PRO A 40 -17.13 14.74 -13.55
C PRO A 40 -17.64 13.31 -13.61
N ALA A 41 -17.78 12.77 -14.83
CA ALA A 41 -18.25 11.40 -15.03
C ALA A 41 -17.38 10.38 -14.28
N GLU A 42 -16.06 10.62 -14.23
CA GLU A 42 -15.09 9.84 -13.44
C GLU A 42 -15.46 9.76 -11.96
N THR A 43 -15.76 10.91 -11.33
CA THR A 43 -16.13 10.97 -9.91
C THR A 43 -17.45 10.26 -9.64
N ARG A 44 -18.43 10.40 -10.54
CA ARG A 44 -19.71 9.69 -10.41
C ARG A 44 -19.54 8.18 -10.56
N ALA A 45 -18.71 7.74 -11.49
CA ALA A 45 -18.38 6.32 -11.67
C ALA A 45 -17.64 5.75 -10.44
N TYR A 46 -16.67 6.50 -9.91
CA TYR A 46 -15.93 6.14 -8.69
C TYR A 46 -16.87 5.93 -7.49
N VAL A 47 -17.75 6.91 -7.23
CA VAL A 47 -18.74 6.83 -6.16
C VAL A 47 -19.70 5.66 -6.37
N ALA A 48 -20.24 5.49 -7.58
CA ALA A 48 -21.17 4.41 -7.90
C ALA A 48 -20.54 3.02 -7.72
N THR A 49 -19.22 2.91 -7.92
CA THR A 49 -18.49 1.65 -7.73
C THR A 49 -18.27 1.34 -6.25
N ILE A 50 -17.91 2.34 -5.44
CA ILE A 50 -17.44 2.14 -4.07
C ILE A 50 -18.55 2.28 -3.04
N ALA A 51 -19.46 3.24 -3.19
CA ALA A 51 -20.49 3.51 -2.20
C ALA A 51 -21.33 2.28 -1.83
N PRO A 52 -21.79 1.41 -2.77
CA PRO A 52 -22.55 0.22 -2.42
C PRO A 52 -21.77 -0.80 -1.59
N MET A 53 -20.44 -0.85 -1.74
CA MET A 53 -19.58 -1.75 -0.97
C MET A 53 -19.47 -1.31 0.50
N ILE A 54 -19.75 -0.04 0.80
CA ILE A 54 -19.65 0.56 2.14
C ILE A 54 -21.05 0.69 2.77
N ASP A 55 -22.06 1.04 1.96
CA ASP A 55 -23.45 1.26 2.38
C ASP A 55 -24.23 -0.06 2.58
N GLY A 56 -23.84 -1.14 1.89
CA GLY A 56 -24.43 -2.48 2.00
C GLY A 56 -24.15 -3.22 3.32
N GLY A 57 -23.47 -2.58 4.27
CA GLY A 57 -23.22 -3.14 5.58
C GLY A 57 -21.94 -2.58 6.17
N THR A 58 -22.09 -1.99 7.35
CA THR A 58 -21.07 -1.97 8.41
C THR A 58 -20.05 -3.10 8.26
N LEU A 59 -18.79 -2.87 8.65
CA LEU A 59 -17.80 -3.92 8.97
C LEU A 59 -18.26 -4.91 10.08
N ALA A 60 -19.56 -5.06 10.34
CA ALA A 60 -20.17 -5.94 11.32
C ALA A 60 -21.28 -6.78 10.67
N SER A 61 -21.21 -8.09 10.92
CA SER A 61 -22.23 -9.11 10.63
C SER A 61 -22.25 -9.72 9.22
N GLY A 62 -21.11 -9.72 8.53
CA GLY A 62 -20.63 -11.03 8.12
C GLY A 62 -20.27 -11.75 9.41
N SER A 63 -20.93 -12.86 9.75
CA SER A 63 -20.37 -13.82 10.70
C SER A 63 -19.05 -14.28 10.10
N VAL A 64 -17.99 -13.50 10.29
CA VAL A 64 -16.63 -14.00 10.20
C VAL A 64 -16.61 -15.17 11.18
N PRO A 65 -16.32 -16.42 10.74
CA PRO A 65 -16.01 -17.45 11.72
C PRO A 65 -14.98 -16.82 12.64
N VAL A 66 -15.14 -16.99 13.97
CA VAL A 66 -14.13 -16.56 14.92
C VAL A 66 -12.82 -17.19 14.46
N ALA A 67 -12.03 -16.42 13.72
CA ALA A 67 -10.74 -16.82 13.26
C ALA A 67 -9.90 -16.87 14.53
N SER A 68 -9.12 -17.94 14.68
CA SER A 68 -8.08 -17.97 15.71
C SER A 68 -7.34 -16.63 15.69
N PRO A 69 -7.00 -16.06 16.87
CA PRO A 69 -6.29 -14.80 16.91
C PRO A 69 -5.14 -14.84 15.92
N PRO A 70 -4.97 -13.82 15.08
CA PRO A 70 -3.90 -13.81 14.09
C PRO A 70 -2.59 -14.05 14.85
N PRO A 71 -1.65 -14.82 14.26
CA PRO A 71 -0.34 -15.00 14.86
C PRO A 71 0.24 -13.62 15.22
N ASP A 72 1.02 -13.56 16.31
CA ASP A 72 1.74 -12.35 16.65
C ASP A 72 2.46 -11.86 15.38
N TRP A 73 2.47 -10.56 15.13
CA TRP A 73 3.15 -10.00 13.96
C TRP A 73 4.64 -10.37 13.95
N ARG A 74 5.19 -10.75 15.12
CA ARG A 74 6.53 -11.33 15.27
C ARG A 74 6.69 -12.73 14.69
N ASP A 75 5.62 -13.52 14.63
CA ASP A 75 5.60 -14.86 14.06
C ASP A 75 5.26 -14.87 12.56
N ALA A 76 4.96 -13.71 11.98
CA ALA A 76 4.71 -13.59 10.54
C ALA A 76 6.01 -13.81 9.75
N PRO A 77 6.01 -14.65 8.71
CA PRO A 77 7.18 -14.85 7.88
C PRO A 77 7.56 -13.54 7.19
N LEU A 78 8.85 -13.17 7.27
CA LEU A 78 9.36 -11.95 6.65
C LEU A 78 9.33 -12.00 5.11
N PHE A 79 9.26 -13.19 4.54
CA PHE A 79 9.26 -13.42 3.10
C PHE A 79 8.15 -14.38 2.70
N VAL A 80 7.44 -14.04 1.63
CA VAL A 80 6.44 -14.92 1.02
C VAL A 80 7.17 -15.93 0.16
N ALA A 81 7.06 -17.22 0.48
CA ALA A 81 7.55 -18.27 -0.39
C ALA A 81 6.72 -18.28 -1.68
N LEU A 82 7.38 -18.03 -2.82
CA LEU A 82 6.74 -18.18 -4.13
C LEU A 82 6.51 -19.67 -4.36
N SER A 83 5.26 -20.10 -4.32
CA SER A 83 4.84 -21.46 -4.68
C SER A 83 5.09 -21.68 -6.18
N THR A 84 6.32 -22.00 -6.56
CA THR A 84 6.59 -22.63 -7.86
C THR A 84 5.99 -24.02 -7.79
N GLY A 85 4.81 -24.17 -8.40
CA GLY A 85 4.05 -25.40 -8.38
C GLY A 85 4.88 -26.59 -8.87
N SER A 86 5.16 -27.52 -7.97
CA SER A 86 5.16 -28.94 -8.27
C SER A 86 4.95 -29.70 -6.97
N LYS A 87 3.83 -30.41 -6.87
CA LYS A 87 3.62 -31.44 -5.85
C LYS A 87 4.74 -32.46 -6.01
N ILE A 88 5.68 -32.50 -5.07
CA ILE A 88 6.34 -33.75 -4.70
C ILE A 88 6.05 -33.99 -3.23
N ALA A 89 5.47 -35.16 -3.00
CA ALA A 89 4.91 -35.64 -1.76
C ALA A 89 5.92 -35.68 -0.61
N THR A 90 5.41 -35.38 0.58
CA THR A 90 5.52 -36.14 1.83
C THR A 90 6.86 -36.80 2.20
N ALA A 91 7.25 -36.53 3.45
CA ALA A 91 8.16 -37.27 4.31
C ALA A 91 9.66 -37.01 4.12
N ALA A 92 10.20 -36.08 4.91
CA ALA A 92 11.16 -36.40 5.97
C ALA A 92 11.69 -35.10 6.60
N GLN A 93 11.07 -34.65 7.69
CA GLN A 93 11.81 -33.82 8.65
C GLN A 93 11.53 -34.40 10.04
N SER A 94 12.34 -35.39 10.39
CA SER A 94 12.67 -35.68 11.76
C SER A 94 14.15 -35.95 11.84
N VAL A 95 14.75 -35.28 12.83
CA VAL A 95 16.09 -35.46 13.42
C VAL A 95 17.30 -35.06 12.56
N ALA A 96 17.89 -33.90 12.88
CA ALA A 96 19.06 -33.84 13.77
C ALA A 96 19.73 -32.46 13.67
N SER A 97 19.96 -31.83 14.82
CA SER A 97 20.91 -30.73 14.96
C SER A 97 22.30 -31.16 14.49
N PRO A 98 23.05 -30.32 13.75
CA PRO A 98 24.50 -30.44 13.68
C PRO A 98 25.12 -29.26 14.42
N ASP A 99 25.66 -29.57 15.59
CA ASP A 99 26.73 -28.81 16.21
C ASP A 99 28.03 -29.09 15.44
N GLY A 100 28.84 -28.05 15.21
CA GLY A 100 30.24 -28.15 14.79
C GLY A 100 30.54 -28.63 13.36
N SER A 101 30.95 -27.71 12.47
CA SER A 101 32.36 -27.60 12.05
C SER A 101 32.48 -26.69 10.81
N ALA A 102 33.33 -25.68 10.94
CA ALA A 102 33.60 -24.68 9.93
C ALA A 102 34.42 -25.23 8.75
N ALA A 103 33.92 -25.08 7.54
CA ALA A 103 34.65 -25.00 6.26
C ALA A 103 33.62 -24.78 5.14
N ALA A 104 33.71 -23.87 4.19
CA ALA A 104 34.60 -22.76 3.90
C ALA A 104 33.74 -21.75 3.09
N VAL A 105 33.81 -20.47 3.41
CA VAL A 105 33.08 -19.42 2.67
C VAL A 105 33.82 -19.12 1.37
N PRO A 106 33.24 -19.30 0.18
CA PRO A 106 33.78 -18.65 -1.01
C PRO A 106 33.46 -17.16 -0.88
N ARG A 107 34.46 -16.37 -0.47
CA ARG A 107 34.42 -14.92 -0.61
C ARG A 107 34.35 -14.61 -2.10
N GLN A 108 33.17 -14.26 -2.60
CA GLN A 108 33.10 -13.54 -3.86
C GLN A 108 33.64 -12.13 -3.61
N ASN A 109 34.85 -11.90 -4.10
CA ASN A 109 35.51 -10.62 -4.16
C ASN A 109 34.65 -9.66 -5.02
N PRO A 110 34.07 -8.57 -4.49
CA PRO A 110 33.47 -7.57 -5.36
C PRO A 110 34.61 -6.87 -6.10
N ALA A 111 34.65 -7.04 -7.42
CA ALA A 111 35.52 -6.27 -8.28
C ALA A 111 35.28 -4.75 -8.10
N PRO A 112 36.30 -3.89 -8.32
CA PRO A 112 36.18 -2.47 -8.08
C PRO A 112 35.03 -1.85 -8.89
N LEU A 113 34.30 -0.97 -8.24
CA LEU A 113 33.21 -0.17 -8.80
C LEU A 113 33.72 0.66 -10.00
N ASP A 114 33.09 0.51 -11.16
CA ASP A 114 33.04 1.58 -12.16
C ASP A 114 31.72 2.35 -11.97
N PRO A 115 31.73 3.55 -11.37
CA PRO A 115 30.58 4.44 -11.42
C PRO A 115 30.51 5.04 -12.83
N GLN A 116 29.74 4.42 -13.72
CA GLN A 116 29.30 5.06 -14.96
C GLN A 116 28.43 6.27 -14.57
N SER A 117 29.13 7.39 -14.42
CA SER A 117 28.62 8.72 -14.14
C SER A 117 27.91 9.20 -15.41
N GLY A 118 26.58 9.20 -15.37
CA GLY A 118 25.72 9.72 -16.44
C GLY A 118 24.75 10.74 -15.85
N ASP A 119 25.23 11.97 -15.70
CA ASP A 119 24.57 13.23 -15.33
C ASP A 119 23.04 13.23 -15.21
N LEU A 120 22.51 12.84 -14.04
CA LEU A 120 21.11 13.05 -13.68
C LEU A 120 20.88 14.24 -12.75
N PHE A 121 21.92 15.02 -12.47
CA PHE A 121 21.82 16.21 -11.62
C PHE A 121 22.19 17.47 -12.41
N VAL A 122 21.21 18.34 -12.63
CA VAL A 122 21.47 19.72 -13.08
C VAL A 122 22.03 20.50 -11.90
N ALA A 123 23.25 21.02 -12.02
CA ALA A 123 23.76 22.00 -11.08
C ALA A 123 22.91 23.27 -11.17
N ARG A 124 22.19 23.60 -10.08
CA ARG A 124 21.57 24.92 -9.92
C ARG A 124 22.69 25.95 -9.86
N ALA A 125 22.88 26.72 -10.94
CA ALA A 125 23.71 27.90 -10.91
C ALA A 125 23.20 28.83 -9.80
N SER A 126 24.03 29.02 -8.78
CA SER A 126 23.85 30.04 -7.76
C SER A 126 24.04 31.40 -8.43
N ALA A 127 22.94 32.00 -8.91
CA ALA A 127 22.90 33.42 -9.17
C ALA A 127 22.96 34.14 -7.81
N GLY A 128 24.10 34.76 -7.53
CA GLY A 128 24.33 35.44 -6.26
C GLY A 128 25.63 36.22 -6.28
N GLU A 129 25.69 37.27 -7.10
CA GLU A 129 26.55 38.43 -6.82
C GLU A 129 25.63 39.63 -6.62
N PRO A 130 25.87 40.41 -5.56
CA PRO A 130 26.16 41.81 -5.85
C PRO A 130 27.26 42.44 -4.96
N LYS A 131 28.14 43.16 -5.67
CA LYS A 131 28.84 44.41 -5.34
C LYS A 131 29.92 44.43 -4.25
#